data_AF-A0A9X9Q7E0-F1
#
_entry.id   AF-A0A9X9Q7E0-F1
#
_cell.length_a   1.000
_cell.length_b   1.000
_cell.length_c   1.000
_cell.angle_alpha   90.00
_cell.angle_beta   90.00
_cell.angle_gamma   90.00
#
_symmetry.space_group_name_H-M   'P 1'
#
loop_
_entity.id
_entity.type
_entity.pdbx_description
1 polymer ?
#
loop_
_entity_poly.entity_id
_entity_poly.type
_entity_poly.pdbx_seq_one_letter_code
_entity_poly.pdbx_strand_id
1 'polypeptide(L)'
;MYEPIVTKGNEALVHHMEVFQCSAQFESVPPFSGPCDSKMKPDQLNYCRHVLAAWALGAKAFYYPEEAGLAFGGTGSSRFLRLEVHYHNPLEIQGRRDSSGIRLYYTATLRRFDAGIMELGLVYTPLMAIPPQETAFVLTGYCTDKCTQMALPPSGIHIFASQLHTHLTGRKVVTVLARNGQEREIVNRDDHYSPHFQEIRMLKKVVSVHPGDVLITSCTYNTGDRDLATVGGFGILEEMCVNYVHYYPRTQLELCKSAVDPGFLRK
;
A
#
# COMPACT_ATOMS: atom_id res chain seq x y z
N MET A 1 12.58 -12.22 -4.07
CA MET A 1 11.23 -12.81 -4.19
C MET A 1 10.71 -13.05 -2.78
N TYR A 2 9.41 -13.20 -2.61
CA TYR A 2 8.84 -13.62 -1.33
C TYR A 2 7.61 -14.49 -1.55
N GLU A 3 7.28 -15.31 -0.56
CA GLU A 3 6.12 -16.19 -0.59
C GLU A 3 5.48 -16.34 0.80
N PRO A 4 4.19 -16.66 0.88
CA PRO A 4 3.53 -16.88 2.16
C PRO A 4 4.02 -18.16 2.85
N ILE A 5 4.06 -18.13 4.17
CA ILE A 5 4.13 -19.31 5.03
C ILE A 5 2.85 -19.31 5.86
N VAL A 6 1.94 -20.23 5.59
CA VAL A 6 0.70 -20.38 6.37
C VAL A 6 0.77 -21.65 7.20
N THR A 7 0.43 -21.54 8.48
CA THR A 7 0.39 -22.67 9.41
C THR A 7 -0.66 -23.67 8.93
N LYS A 8 -0.27 -24.96 8.86
CA LYS A 8 -1.16 -26.03 8.40
C LYS A 8 -2.43 -26.09 9.25
N GLY A 9 -3.59 -26.07 8.61
CA GLY A 9 -4.90 -26.05 9.25
C GLY A 9 -5.46 -24.65 9.54
N ASN A 10 -4.71 -23.58 9.23
CA ASN A 10 -5.14 -22.19 9.35
C ASN A 10 -5.25 -21.48 7.98
N GLU A 11 -5.16 -22.22 6.87
CA GLU A 11 -5.24 -21.68 5.50
C GLU A 11 -6.54 -20.93 5.23
N ALA A 12 -7.63 -21.32 5.89
CA ALA A 12 -8.92 -20.65 5.82
C ALA A 12 -9.04 -19.43 6.75
N LEU A 13 -8.15 -19.29 7.74
CA LEU A 13 -8.19 -18.23 8.74
C LEU A 13 -7.27 -17.06 8.36
N VAL A 14 -6.07 -17.34 7.86
CA VAL A 14 -5.09 -16.33 7.46
C VAL A 14 -5.52 -15.76 6.10
N HIS A 15 -5.96 -14.51 6.12
CA HIS A 15 -6.64 -13.93 4.99
C HIS A 15 -5.75 -12.98 4.18
N HIS A 16 -4.93 -12.18 4.86
CA HIS A 16 -3.78 -11.49 4.25
C HIS A 16 -2.67 -11.23 5.27
N MET A 17 -1.46 -10.96 4.77
CA MET A 17 -0.26 -10.67 5.55
C MET A 17 0.54 -9.56 4.91
N GLU A 18 1.11 -8.68 5.73
CA GLU A 18 1.99 -7.60 5.28
C GLU A 18 3.22 -7.49 6.17
N VAL A 19 4.38 -7.26 5.56
CA VAL A 19 5.64 -7.01 6.26
C VAL A 19 6.04 -5.57 6.01
N PHE A 20 6.26 -4.83 7.10
CA PHE A 20 6.71 -3.45 7.09
C PHE A 20 8.08 -3.32 7.71
N GLN A 21 8.89 -2.38 7.22
CA GLN A 21 10.10 -1.91 7.88
C GLN A 21 9.78 -0.72 8.78
N CYS A 22 10.36 -0.73 9.97
CA CYS A 22 10.27 0.38 10.92
C CYS A 22 11.10 1.59 10.48
N SER A 23 10.80 2.77 11.05
CA SER A 23 11.64 3.95 10.85
C SER A 23 13.08 3.69 11.34
N ALA A 24 14.07 4.13 10.56
CA ALA A 24 15.49 4.02 10.91
C ALA A 24 15.90 4.89 12.12
N GLN A 25 15.01 5.80 12.54
CA GLN A 25 15.20 6.68 13.69
C GLN A 25 15.12 5.92 15.03
N PHE A 26 14.45 4.77 15.06
CA PHE A 26 14.32 3.98 16.28
C PHE A 26 15.48 3.00 16.42
N GLU A 27 16.33 3.25 17.42
CA GLU A 27 17.45 2.34 17.76
C GLU A 27 16.97 1.00 18.32
N SER A 28 15.79 0.98 18.94
CA SER A 28 15.16 -0.24 19.45
C SER A 28 13.64 -0.21 19.28
N VAL A 29 13.07 -1.38 18.96
CA VAL A 29 11.63 -1.63 18.95
C VAL A 29 11.37 -2.84 19.85
N PRO A 30 10.56 -2.72 20.92
CA PRO A 30 10.29 -3.83 21.81
C PRO A 30 9.63 -5.01 21.07
N PRO A 31 10.01 -6.27 21.39
CA PRO A 31 9.31 -7.44 20.87
C PRO A 31 7.83 -7.39 21.27
N PHE A 32 6.95 -7.62 20.31
CA PHE A 32 5.51 -7.60 20.53
C PHE A 32 4.83 -8.60 19.60
N SER A 33 3.85 -9.31 20.15
CA SER A 33 2.94 -10.17 19.41
C SER A 33 1.55 -10.03 20.02
N GLY A 34 0.62 -9.44 19.27
CA GLY A 34 -0.73 -9.17 19.74
C GLY A 34 -1.53 -8.34 18.74
N PRO A 35 -2.78 -7.99 19.09
CA PRO A 35 -3.66 -7.20 18.23
C PRO A 35 -3.06 -5.84 17.86
N CYS A 36 -3.26 -5.42 16.61
CA CYS A 36 -2.73 -4.15 16.09
C CYS A 36 -3.37 -2.92 16.74
N ASP A 37 -4.58 -3.05 17.27
CA ASP A 37 -5.33 -2.02 17.99
C ASP A 37 -5.16 -2.09 19.52
N SER A 38 -4.34 -3.01 20.02
CA SER A 38 -4.11 -3.17 21.45
C SER A 38 -3.49 -1.92 22.07
N LYS A 39 -4.04 -1.46 23.20
CA LYS A 39 -3.44 -0.39 24.03
C LYS A 39 -2.07 -0.76 24.60
N MET A 40 -1.72 -2.05 24.61
CA MET A 40 -0.42 -2.54 25.05
C MET A 40 0.63 -2.56 23.93
N LYS A 41 0.24 -2.29 22.68
CA LYS A 41 1.14 -2.26 21.53
C LYS A 41 2.15 -1.11 21.69
N PRO A 42 3.47 -1.37 21.59
CA PRO A 42 4.48 -0.32 21.61
C PRO A 42 4.22 0.77 20.57
N ASP A 43 4.37 2.03 20.96
CA ASP A 43 4.10 3.18 20.10
C ASP A 43 5.01 3.22 18.87
N GLN A 44 6.24 2.72 18.98
CA GLN A 44 7.21 2.64 17.88
C GLN A 44 6.66 1.84 16.69
N LEU A 45 5.80 0.85 16.94
CA LEU A 45 5.20 0.02 15.88
C LEU A 45 4.20 0.79 15.01
N ASN A 46 3.70 1.95 15.47
CA ASN A 46 2.89 2.86 14.65
C ASN A 46 3.68 3.51 13.51
N TYR A 47 5.01 3.44 13.57
CA TYR A 47 5.93 4.05 12.62
C TYR A 47 6.64 3.02 11.72
N CYS A 48 6.16 1.77 11.71
CA CYS A 48 6.59 0.76 10.75
C CYS A 48 5.61 0.72 9.58
N ARG A 49 5.92 1.52 8.55
CA ARG A 49 5.00 1.81 7.44
C ARG A 49 5.59 1.54 6.07
N HIS A 50 6.91 1.35 5.96
CA HIS A 50 7.55 1.05 4.68
C HIS A 50 7.27 -0.41 4.30
N VAL A 51 6.32 -0.65 3.40
CA VAL A 51 5.91 -2.00 2.95
C VAL A 51 7.09 -2.70 2.30
N LEU A 52 7.41 -3.93 2.70
CA LEU A 52 8.41 -4.79 2.06
C LEU A 52 7.78 -5.95 1.28
N ALA A 53 6.67 -6.49 1.79
CA ALA A 53 5.93 -7.59 1.18
C ALA A 53 4.47 -7.54 1.59
N ALA A 54 3.57 -7.94 0.71
CA ALA A 54 2.15 -8.12 0.99
C ALA A 54 1.64 -9.38 0.26
N TRP A 55 0.74 -10.09 0.90
CA TRP A 55 0.13 -11.31 0.39
C TRP A 55 -1.34 -11.37 0.79
N ALA A 56 -2.20 -11.79 -0.13
CA ALA A 56 -3.61 -12.09 0.14
C ALA A 56 -4.00 -13.47 -0.38
N LEU A 57 -5.08 -14.04 0.18
CA LEU A 57 -5.56 -15.39 -0.13
C LEU A 57 -5.75 -15.62 -1.63
N GLY A 58 -4.90 -16.47 -2.22
CA GLY A 58 -4.92 -16.79 -3.65
C GLY A 58 -3.69 -16.28 -4.40
N ALA A 59 -3.01 -15.27 -3.88
CA ALA A 59 -1.75 -14.78 -4.41
C ALA A 59 -0.68 -15.87 -4.32
N LYS A 60 0.11 -16.01 -5.39
CA LYS A 60 1.28 -16.89 -5.43
C LYS A 60 2.52 -16.12 -4.94
N ALA A 61 3.69 -16.75 -5.03
CA ALA A 61 4.95 -16.08 -4.75
C ALA A 61 5.13 -14.85 -5.65
N PHE A 62 5.68 -13.78 -5.09
CA PHE A 62 6.01 -12.57 -5.80
C PHE A 62 7.47 -12.58 -6.25
N TYR A 63 7.70 -12.31 -7.53
CA TYR A 63 9.02 -12.29 -8.13
C TYR A 63 9.39 -10.87 -8.54
N TYR A 64 10.53 -10.39 -8.05
CA TYR A 64 11.10 -9.13 -8.52
C TYR A 64 11.68 -9.32 -9.93
N PRO A 65 11.54 -8.30 -10.82
CA PRO A 65 12.09 -8.35 -12.18
C PRO A 65 13.61 -8.46 -12.13
N GLU A 66 14.24 -9.12 -13.11
CA GLU A 66 15.68 -9.42 -13.10
C GLU A 66 16.55 -8.17 -12.92
N GLU A 67 16.07 -7.04 -13.41
CA GLU A 67 16.72 -5.73 -13.37
C GLU A 67 16.82 -5.16 -11.96
N ALA A 68 15.90 -5.52 -11.05
CA ALA A 68 15.75 -4.83 -9.77
C ALA A 68 15.51 -5.74 -8.56
N GLY A 69 15.88 -5.24 -7.38
CA GLY A 69 15.58 -5.85 -6.08
C GLY A 69 15.32 -4.80 -5.01
N LEU A 70 14.52 -5.13 -3.99
CA LEU A 70 14.30 -4.23 -2.86
C LEU A 70 15.44 -4.36 -1.85
N ALA A 71 16.18 -3.26 -1.66
CA ALA A 71 17.24 -3.20 -0.66
C ALA A 71 16.65 -3.01 0.75
N PHE A 72 17.10 -3.81 1.71
CA PHE A 72 16.77 -3.67 3.13
C PHE A 72 18.00 -4.01 3.99
N GLY A 73 18.08 -3.43 5.20
CA GLY A 73 19.25 -3.53 6.05
C GLY A 73 20.42 -2.62 5.62
N GLY A 74 21.60 -2.83 6.21
CA GLY A 74 22.76 -1.97 6.02
C GLY A 74 22.77 -0.70 6.89
N THR A 75 23.82 0.09 6.75
CA THR A 75 23.99 1.35 7.50
C THR A 75 22.89 2.35 7.12
N GLY A 76 22.23 2.94 8.12
CA GLY A 76 21.14 3.91 7.91
C GLY A 76 19.75 3.29 7.69
N SER A 77 19.63 1.97 7.64
CA SER A 77 18.34 1.26 7.57
C SER A 77 17.89 0.77 8.94
N SER A 78 16.57 0.74 9.17
CA SER A 78 16.03 0.07 10.36
C SER A 78 16.27 -1.43 10.29
N ARG A 79 16.56 -2.02 11.45
CA ARG A 79 16.75 -3.46 11.63
C ARG A 79 15.47 -4.20 12.02
N PHE A 80 14.39 -3.45 12.25
CA PHE A 80 13.14 -4.00 12.79
C PHE A 80 12.08 -4.10 11.70
N LEU A 81 11.44 -5.26 11.67
CA LEU A 81 10.31 -5.54 10.80
C LEU A 81 9.05 -5.73 11.65
N ARG A 82 7.92 -5.28 11.13
CA ARG A 82 6.59 -5.51 11.69
C ARG A 82 5.82 -6.40 10.72
N LEU A 83 5.39 -7.57 11.18
CA LEU A 83 4.45 -8.42 10.46
C LEU A 83 3.03 -8.10 10.95
N GLU A 84 2.14 -7.82 10.02
CA GLU A 84 0.71 -7.66 10.24
C GLU A 84 -0.02 -8.84 9.58
N VAL A 85 -0.89 -9.52 10.33
CA VAL A 85 -1.67 -10.67 9.85
C VAL A 85 -3.13 -10.42 10.12
N HIS A 86 -3.94 -10.41 9.06
CA HIS A 86 -5.38 -10.31 9.18
C HIS A 86 -5.99 -11.71 9.18
N TYR A 87 -6.64 -12.04 10.30
CA TYR A 87 -7.40 -13.27 10.46
C TYR A 87 -8.88 -13.03 10.18
N HIS A 88 -9.46 -13.83 9.28
CA HIS A 88 -10.90 -13.89 9.08
C HIS A 88 -11.45 -15.18 9.69
N ASN A 89 -12.06 -15.08 10.88
CA ASN A 89 -12.58 -16.24 11.64
C ASN A 89 -14.09 -16.12 11.92
N PRO A 90 -14.95 -16.14 10.89
CA PRO A 90 -16.40 -15.96 11.06
C PRO A 90 -17.06 -17.11 11.84
N LEU A 91 -16.41 -18.28 11.91
CA LEU A 91 -16.89 -19.45 12.65
C LEU A 91 -16.41 -19.49 14.11
N GLU A 92 -15.69 -18.44 14.56
CA GLU A 92 -15.16 -18.30 15.92
C GLU A 92 -14.42 -19.55 16.43
N ILE A 93 -13.64 -20.18 15.54
CA ILE A 93 -12.96 -21.44 15.83
C ILE A 93 -11.95 -21.22 16.98
N GLN A 94 -12.16 -21.93 18.08
CA GLN A 94 -11.36 -21.80 19.30
C GLN A 94 -10.12 -22.69 19.28
N GLY A 95 -9.14 -22.36 20.13
CA GLY A 95 -7.96 -23.20 20.39
C GLY A 95 -6.95 -23.29 19.25
N ARG A 96 -7.10 -22.49 18.19
CA ARG A 96 -6.15 -22.42 17.07
C ARG A 96 -4.90 -21.65 17.48
N ARG A 97 -3.74 -22.23 17.20
CA ARG A 97 -2.44 -21.56 17.30
C ARG A 97 -1.93 -21.31 15.91
N ASP A 98 -1.40 -20.11 15.68
CA ASP A 98 -0.86 -19.70 14.39
C ASP A 98 0.56 -19.14 14.56
N SER A 99 1.41 -19.46 13.59
CA SER A 99 2.77 -18.94 13.44
C SER A 99 3.05 -18.62 11.98
N SER A 100 2.04 -18.12 11.26
CA SER A 100 2.13 -17.76 9.85
C SER A 100 2.95 -16.49 9.63
N GLY A 101 3.48 -16.32 8.43
CA GLY A 101 4.28 -15.15 8.05
C GLY A 101 4.69 -15.17 6.59
N ILE A 102 5.74 -14.42 6.24
CA ILE A 102 6.25 -14.33 4.87
C ILE A 102 7.71 -14.79 4.83
N ARG A 103 8.05 -15.64 3.87
CA ARG A 103 9.43 -16.03 3.56
C ARG A 103 10.05 -15.01 2.61
N LEU A 104 11.17 -14.41 2.99
CA LEU A 104 11.93 -13.50 2.13
C LEU A 104 13.12 -14.24 1.53
N TYR A 105 13.26 -14.17 0.20
CA TYR A 105 14.44 -14.64 -0.53
C TYR A 105 15.26 -13.44 -0.99
N TYR A 106 16.48 -13.35 -0.49
CA TYR A 106 17.40 -12.25 -0.72
C TYR A 106 18.74 -12.75 -1.27
N THR A 107 19.52 -11.84 -1.84
CA THR A 107 20.89 -12.06 -2.32
C THR A 107 21.81 -11.02 -1.68
N ALA A 108 23.08 -11.38 -1.48
CA ALA A 108 24.09 -10.44 -0.99
C ALA A 108 24.57 -9.45 -2.07
N THR A 109 24.37 -9.79 -3.35
CA THR A 109 24.80 -8.96 -4.49
C THR A 109 23.64 -8.11 -5.00
N LEU A 110 23.86 -6.79 -5.10
CA LEU A 110 22.88 -5.88 -5.68
C LEU A 110 22.62 -6.20 -7.15
N ARG A 111 21.35 -6.05 -7.56
CA ARG A 111 20.95 -6.09 -8.97
C ARG A 111 21.30 -4.76 -9.65
N ARG A 112 21.01 -4.65 -10.95
CA ARG A 112 21.29 -3.44 -11.74
C ARG A 112 20.65 -2.19 -11.13
N PHE A 113 19.43 -2.33 -10.61
CA PHE A 113 18.69 -1.24 -9.98
C PHE A 113 18.17 -1.64 -8.60
N ASP A 114 18.14 -0.66 -7.70
CA ASP A 114 17.30 -0.76 -6.52
C ASP A 114 15.84 -0.52 -6.92
N ALA A 115 14.95 -1.39 -6.46
CA ALA A 115 13.52 -1.16 -6.54
C ALA A 115 13.10 -0.22 -5.40
N GLY A 116 12.24 0.75 -5.73
CA GLY A 116 11.54 1.60 -4.77
C GLY A 116 10.06 1.24 -4.70
N ILE A 117 9.41 1.74 -3.65
CA ILE A 117 7.96 1.72 -3.50
C ILE A 117 7.51 3.16 -3.29
N MET A 118 6.49 3.57 -4.02
CA MET A 118 5.90 4.90 -3.91
C MET A 118 4.41 4.77 -3.63
N GLU A 119 3.92 5.53 -2.66
CA GLU A 119 2.50 5.64 -2.36
C GLU A 119 1.89 6.75 -3.22
N LEU A 120 0.90 6.37 -4.04
CA LEU A 120 0.07 7.28 -4.81
C LEU A 120 -1.32 7.39 -4.18
N GLY A 121 -1.99 8.52 -4.37
CA GLY A 121 -3.39 8.70 -3.97
C GLY A 121 -3.60 9.83 -2.97
N LEU A 122 -4.37 9.56 -1.92
CA LEU A 122 -4.80 10.59 -0.97
C LEU A 122 -3.96 10.60 0.30
N VAL A 123 -3.71 11.81 0.82
CA VAL A 123 -3.14 12.00 2.15
C VAL A 123 -4.17 11.52 3.20
N TYR A 124 -3.67 10.94 4.29
CA TYR A 124 -4.48 10.48 5.41
C TYR A 124 -4.93 11.67 6.26
N THR A 125 -6.00 12.33 5.82
CA THR A 125 -6.52 13.53 6.48
C THR A 125 -8.05 13.52 6.47
N PRO A 126 -8.71 14.01 7.54
CA PRO A 126 -10.16 14.03 7.62
C PRO A 126 -10.80 15.02 6.65
N LEU A 127 -10.00 15.82 5.93
CA LEU A 127 -10.46 16.71 4.86
C LEU A 127 -11.04 15.94 3.67
N MET A 128 -10.62 14.69 3.48
CA MET A 128 -11.23 13.79 2.51
C MET A 128 -12.36 13.04 3.22
N ALA A 129 -13.60 13.20 2.77
CA ALA A 129 -14.75 12.57 3.41
C ALA A 129 -15.71 11.99 2.37
N ILE A 130 -16.34 10.88 2.74
CA ILE A 130 -17.36 10.18 1.98
C ILE A 130 -18.67 10.34 2.76
N PRO A 131 -19.73 10.92 2.15
CA PRO A 131 -21.04 11.01 2.80
C PRO A 131 -21.56 9.61 3.20
N PRO A 132 -22.39 9.52 4.25
CA PRO A 132 -23.08 8.26 4.57
C PRO A 132 -24.10 7.92 3.48
N GLN A 133 -24.47 6.64 3.38
CA GLN A 133 -25.53 6.15 2.51
C GLN A 133 -25.28 6.28 0.99
N GLU A 134 -24.02 6.40 0.57
CA GLU A 134 -23.66 6.47 -0.84
C GLU A 134 -23.49 5.07 -1.46
N THR A 135 -24.07 4.87 -2.64
CA THR A 135 -23.90 3.61 -3.38
C THR A 135 -22.57 3.56 -4.14
N ALA A 136 -22.10 4.71 -4.61
CA ALA A 136 -20.83 4.89 -5.28
C ALA A 136 -20.38 6.36 -5.14
N PHE A 137 -19.35 6.61 -4.33
CA PHE A 137 -18.74 7.92 -4.19
C PHE A 137 -17.26 7.86 -4.56
N VAL A 138 -16.77 8.81 -5.36
CA VAL A 138 -15.40 8.78 -5.88
C VAL A 138 -14.56 9.83 -5.18
N LEU A 139 -13.40 9.40 -4.65
CA LEU A 139 -12.33 10.30 -4.26
C LEU A 139 -11.11 10.10 -5.16
N THR A 140 -10.45 11.20 -5.51
CA THR A 140 -9.30 11.20 -6.42
C THR A 140 -8.12 11.95 -5.82
N GLY A 141 -6.96 11.30 -5.81
CA GLY A 141 -5.67 11.89 -5.45
C GLY A 141 -4.72 11.97 -6.64
N TYR A 142 -3.73 12.86 -6.53
CA TYR A 142 -2.83 13.22 -7.62
C TYR A 142 -1.36 13.21 -7.17
N CYS A 143 -0.51 12.65 -8.03
CA CYS A 143 0.90 12.98 -8.12
C CYS A 143 1.07 13.96 -9.28
N THR A 144 1.33 15.23 -8.98
CA THR A 144 1.32 16.30 -9.97
C THR A 144 2.57 16.30 -10.85
N ASP A 145 2.44 16.92 -12.02
CA ASP A 145 3.52 17.18 -12.97
C ASP A 145 4.72 17.87 -12.29
N LYS A 146 4.48 18.85 -11.43
CA LYS A 146 5.53 19.54 -10.66
C LYS A 146 6.27 18.59 -9.72
N CYS A 147 5.56 17.65 -9.09
CA CYS A 147 6.16 16.69 -8.18
C CYS A 147 7.03 15.69 -8.96
N THR A 148 6.51 15.12 -10.04
CA THR A 148 7.28 14.19 -10.89
C THR A 148 8.44 14.90 -11.58
N GLN A 149 8.26 16.14 -12.04
CA GLN A 149 9.29 16.97 -12.66
C GLN A 149 10.48 17.22 -11.72
N MET A 150 10.21 17.42 -10.44
CA MET A 150 11.22 17.72 -9.43
C MET A 150 11.90 16.46 -8.90
N ALA A 151 11.16 15.37 -8.72
CA ALA A 151 11.62 14.23 -7.95
C ALA A 151 12.07 13.02 -8.79
N LEU A 152 11.63 12.90 -10.05
CA LEU A 152 12.03 11.81 -10.92
C LEU A 152 13.32 12.13 -11.71
N PRO A 153 14.16 11.13 -11.98
CA PRO A 153 15.34 11.31 -12.82
C PRO A 153 14.94 11.60 -14.28
N PRO A 154 15.84 12.19 -15.10
CA PRO A 154 15.57 12.45 -16.52
C PRO A 154 15.16 11.22 -17.33
N SER A 155 15.66 10.04 -16.96
CA SER A 155 15.30 8.75 -17.57
C SER A 155 13.91 8.23 -17.18
N GLY A 156 13.25 8.86 -16.20
CA GLY A 156 12.03 8.37 -15.60
C GLY A 156 12.22 7.13 -14.72
N ILE A 157 11.09 6.52 -14.37
CA ILE A 157 10.98 5.28 -13.61
C ILE A 157 10.08 4.29 -14.36
N HIS A 158 10.21 3.01 -14.00
CA HIS A 158 9.50 1.89 -14.59
C HIS A 158 8.71 1.16 -13.51
N ILE A 159 7.39 1.29 -13.53
CA ILE A 159 6.48 0.61 -12.62
C ILE A 159 6.25 -0.80 -13.14
N PHE A 160 6.59 -1.81 -12.33
CA PHE A 160 6.47 -3.22 -12.69
C PHE A 160 5.44 -3.98 -11.86
N ALA A 161 5.03 -3.45 -10.71
CA ALA A 161 3.97 -4.01 -9.89
C ALA A 161 3.20 -2.93 -9.14
N SER A 162 2.00 -3.27 -8.69
CA SER A 162 1.09 -2.36 -7.98
C SER A 162 0.23 -3.13 -6.99
N GLN A 163 0.03 -2.55 -5.80
CA GLN A 163 -0.94 -2.99 -4.80
C GLN A 163 -1.93 -1.87 -4.52
N LEU A 164 -3.21 -2.16 -4.72
CA LEU A 164 -4.32 -1.25 -4.46
C LEU A 164 -4.77 -1.43 -3.02
N HIS A 165 -5.07 -0.33 -2.33
CA HIS A 165 -5.44 -0.34 -0.92
C HIS A 165 -6.51 0.71 -0.59
N THR A 166 -7.50 0.26 0.17
CA THR A 166 -8.56 1.06 0.83
C THR A 166 -8.95 0.36 2.13
N HIS A 167 -9.76 1.01 2.97
CA HIS A 167 -10.46 0.31 4.05
C HIS A 167 -11.80 -0.27 3.55
N LEU A 168 -12.69 -0.63 4.47
CA LEU A 168 -13.83 -1.54 4.28
C LEU A 168 -14.88 -1.06 3.25
N THR A 169 -14.96 0.23 2.97
CA THR A 169 -15.98 0.79 2.06
C THR A 169 -15.51 0.85 0.60
N GLY A 170 -14.22 0.62 0.31
CA GLY A 170 -13.70 0.63 -1.05
C GLY A 170 -14.24 -0.49 -1.95
N ARG A 171 -14.50 -0.18 -3.22
CA ARG A 171 -15.09 -1.09 -4.22
C ARG A 171 -14.38 -1.07 -5.56
N LYS A 172 -13.76 0.04 -5.93
CA LYS A 172 -13.00 0.19 -7.17
C LYS A 172 -11.78 1.04 -6.93
N VAL A 173 -10.66 0.69 -7.56
CA VAL A 173 -9.45 1.53 -7.55
C VAL A 173 -8.84 1.53 -8.94
N VAL A 174 -8.47 2.72 -9.42
CA VAL A 174 -7.79 2.90 -10.70
C VAL A 174 -6.68 3.93 -10.55
N THR A 175 -5.54 3.66 -11.17
CA THR A 175 -4.47 4.64 -11.36
C THR A 175 -4.19 4.78 -12.85
N VAL A 176 -4.22 6.03 -13.34
CA VAL A 176 -3.88 6.36 -14.72
C VAL A 176 -2.68 7.30 -14.78
N LEU A 177 -1.92 7.18 -15.85
CA LEU A 177 -0.85 8.10 -16.24
C LEU A 177 -1.42 9.10 -17.25
N ALA A 178 -1.28 10.39 -16.96
CA ALA A 178 -1.62 11.48 -17.87
C ALA A 178 -0.37 12.29 -18.24
N ARG A 179 -0.28 12.70 -19.50
CA ARG A 179 0.81 13.52 -20.05
C ARG A 179 0.25 14.59 -20.96
N ASN A 180 0.61 15.85 -20.70
CA ASN A 180 0.12 17.02 -21.42
C ASN A 180 -1.42 17.12 -21.42
N GLY A 181 -2.04 16.87 -20.25
CA GLY A 181 -3.49 16.97 -20.06
C GLY A 181 -4.31 15.83 -20.68
N GLN A 182 -3.67 14.78 -21.22
CA GLN A 182 -4.36 13.62 -21.78
C GLN A 182 -3.95 12.34 -21.05
N GLU A 183 -4.92 11.50 -20.73
CA GLU A 183 -4.65 10.13 -20.28
C GLU A 183 -3.93 9.33 -21.36
N ARG A 184 -2.86 8.65 -20.98
CA ARG A 184 -2.00 7.87 -21.90
C ARG A 184 -2.07 6.39 -21.64
N GLU A 185 -2.05 6.00 -20.37
CA GLU A 185 -1.91 4.60 -19.98
C GLU A 185 -2.58 4.35 -18.63
N ILE A 186 -3.15 3.16 -18.47
CA ILE A 186 -3.64 2.67 -17.19
C ILE A 186 -2.47 2.00 -16.48
N VAL A 187 -2.09 2.52 -15.31
CA VAL A 187 -1.04 1.91 -14.46
C VAL A 187 -1.57 0.63 -13.83
N ASN A 188 -2.72 0.73 -13.16
CA ASN A 188 -3.44 -0.42 -12.62
C ASN A 188 -4.92 -0.09 -12.48
N ARG A 189 -5.79 -1.10 -12.54
CA ARG A 189 -7.24 -0.95 -12.42
C ARG A 189 -7.85 -2.22 -11.85
N ASP A 190 -8.73 -2.04 -10.89
CA ASP A 190 -9.62 -3.09 -10.40
C ASP A 190 -11.01 -2.52 -10.15
N ASP A 191 -11.96 -2.88 -11.02
CA ASP A 191 -13.37 -2.49 -10.93
C ASP A 191 -14.17 -3.36 -9.97
N HIS A 192 -13.57 -4.43 -9.45
CA HIS A 192 -14.16 -5.38 -8.50
C HIS A 192 -13.26 -5.55 -7.28
N TYR A 193 -12.54 -4.48 -6.95
CA TYR A 193 -11.62 -4.44 -5.82
C TYR A 193 -12.36 -4.79 -4.52
N SER A 194 -11.71 -5.58 -3.67
CA SER A 194 -12.19 -5.90 -2.34
C SER A 194 -11.10 -5.57 -1.31
N PRO A 195 -11.43 -4.84 -0.23
CA PRO A 195 -10.49 -4.60 0.88
C PRO A 195 -10.03 -5.89 1.56
N HIS A 196 -10.76 -6.99 1.30
CA HIS A 196 -10.44 -8.31 1.77
C HIS A 196 -9.34 -8.99 0.94
N PHE A 197 -9.19 -8.64 -0.34
CA PHE A 197 -8.27 -9.29 -1.27
C PHE A 197 -7.23 -8.30 -1.81
N GLN A 198 -6.21 -8.01 -1.00
CA GLN A 198 -5.17 -7.03 -1.29
C GLN A 198 -3.83 -7.71 -1.61
N GLU A 199 -3.62 -8.05 -2.87
CA GLU A 199 -2.37 -8.64 -3.36
C GLU A 199 -1.50 -7.61 -4.10
N ILE A 200 -0.19 -7.84 -4.12
CA ILE A 200 0.71 -7.13 -5.05
C ILE A 200 0.64 -7.83 -6.40
N ARG A 201 0.17 -7.12 -7.43
CA ARG A 201 0.07 -7.64 -8.80
C ARG A 201 1.26 -7.18 -9.64
N MET A 202 1.92 -8.13 -10.30
CA MET A 202 2.82 -7.80 -11.41
C MET A 202 2.01 -7.22 -12.55
N LEU A 203 2.44 -6.08 -13.08
CA LEU A 203 1.78 -5.47 -14.23
C LEU A 203 2.06 -6.32 -15.47
N LYS A 204 1.03 -6.52 -16.29
CA LYS A 204 1.17 -7.22 -17.58
C LYS A 204 2.13 -6.49 -18.52
N LYS A 205 2.23 -5.17 -18.36
CA LYS A 205 3.13 -4.29 -19.09
C LYS A 205 3.74 -3.31 -18.09
N VAL A 206 5.07 -3.19 -18.12
CA VAL A 206 5.79 -2.18 -17.34
C VAL A 206 5.41 -0.78 -17.84
N VAL A 207 5.07 0.11 -16.91
CA VAL A 207 4.64 1.48 -17.24
C VAL A 207 5.76 2.47 -16.94
N SER A 208 6.15 3.26 -17.94
CA SER A 208 7.24 4.23 -17.82
C SER A 208 6.73 5.63 -17.50
N VAL A 209 7.09 6.14 -16.32
CA VAL A 209 6.70 7.48 -15.84
C VAL A 209 7.88 8.42 -15.93
N HIS A 210 7.69 9.59 -16.52
CA HIS A 210 8.75 10.56 -16.79
C HIS A 210 8.50 11.87 -16.02
N PRO A 211 9.55 12.69 -15.82
CA PRO A 211 9.39 14.06 -15.30
C PRO A 211 8.31 14.84 -16.06
N GLY A 212 7.37 15.45 -15.33
CA GLY A 212 6.25 16.22 -15.90
C GLY A 212 4.98 15.40 -16.16
N ASP A 213 5.00 14.08 -15.94
CA ASP A 213 3.80 13.25 -15.96
C ASP A 213 2.93 13.45 -14.72
N VAL A 214 1.63 13.18 -14.84
CA VAL A 214 0.68 13.17 -13.72
C VAL A 214 0.21 11.74 -13.49
N LEU A 215 0.25 11.27 -12.24
CA LEU A 215 -0.40 10.01 -11.85
C LEU A 215 -1.68 10.33 -11.08
N ILE A 216 -2.80 9.83 -11.56
CA ILE A 216 -4.13 10.10 -11.01
C ILE A 216 -4.66 8.81 -10.43
N THR A 217 -4.95 8.78 -9.13
CA THR A 217 -5.49 7.59 -8.44
C THR A 217 -6.88 7.90 -7.92
N SER A 218 -7.87 7.14 -8.39
CA SER A 218 -9.27 7.28 -8.00
C SER A 218 -9.78 6.03 -7.32
N CYS A 219 -10.48 6.21 -6.21
CA CYS A 219 -11.12 5.14 -5.45
C CYS A 219 -12.63 5.38 -5.39
N THR A 220 -13.42 4.34 -5.63
CA THR A 220 -14.89 4.36 -5.48
C THR A 220 -15.27 3.63 -4.20
N TYR A 221 -16.12 4.25 -3.40
CA TYR A 221 -16.57 3.77 -2.10
C TYR A 221 -18.07 3.54 -2.06
N ASN A 222 -18.50 2.63 -1.20
CA ASN A 222 -19.90 2.37 -0.86
C ASN A 222 -20.07 2.45 0.65
N THR A 223 -20.87 3.41 1.11
CA THR A 223 -21.16 3.73 2.52
C THR A 223 -22.62 3.48 2.86
N GLY A 224 -23.30 2.59 2.13
CA GLY A 224 -24.71 2.22 2.36
C GLY A 224 -24.98 1.58 3.74
N ASP A 225 -23.93 1.19 4.46
CA ASP A 225 -23.97 0.64 5.82
C ASP A 225 -23.49 1.65 6.89
N ARG A 226 -23.21 2.90 6.51
CA ARG A 226 -22.70 3.94 7.42
C ARG A 226 -23.77 5.00 7.67
N ASP A 227 -23.96 5.34 8.95
CA ASP A 227 -24.85 6.44 9.37
C ASP A 227 -24.16 7.80 9.42
N LEU A 228 -22.82 7.81 9.54
CA LEU A 228 -22.00 9.01 9.63
C LEU A 228 -21.04 9.12 8.45
N ALA A 229 -20.59 10.34 8.17
CA ALA A 229 -19.55 10.59 7.18
C ALA A 229 -18.29 9.78 7.53
N THR A 230 -17.75 9.10 6.51
CA THR A 230 -16.52 8.33 6.63
C THR A 230 -15.36 9.19 6.16
N VAL A 231 -14.45 9.54 7.07
CA VAL A 231 -13.35 10.47 6.81
C VAL A 231 -12.04 9.74 6.54
N GLY A 232 -11.08 10.41 5.89
CA GLY A 232 -9.75 9.88 5.63
C GLY A 232 -8.91 9.78 6.89
N GLY A 233 -8.25 8.64 7.11
CA GLY A 233 -7.47 8.43 8.32
C GLY A 233 -6.89 7.03 8.46
N PHE A 234 -6.39 6.71 9.66
CA PHE A 234 -5.69 5.46 9.98
C PHE A 234 -6.59 4.40 10.65
N GLY A 235 -7.75 4.80 11.16
CA GLY A 235 -8.67 3.94 11.88
C GLY A 235 -9.51 3.06 10.95
N ILE A 236 -9.97 1.93 11.47
CA ILE A 236 -10.80 0.97 10.74
C ILE A 236 -12.15 1.52 10.26
N LEU A 237 -12.67 2.54 10.94
CA LEU A 237 -13.92 3.24 10.57
C LEU A 237 -13.66 4.41 9.62
N GLU A 238 -12.41 4.84 9.49
CA GLU A 238 -11.93 5.85 8.54
C GLU A 238 -11.63 5.18 7.19
N GLU A 239 -11.17 5.94 6.20
CA GLU A 239 -10.86 5.44 4.86
C GLU A 239 -9.49 5.85 4.31
N MET A 240 -9.05 5.10 3.29
CA MET A 240 -7.83 5.37 2.54
C MET A 240 -8.07 5.19 1.02
N CYS A 241 -7.28 5.91 0.22
CA CYS A 241 -7.15 5.69 -1.23
C CYS A 241 -5.68 5.62 -1.58
N VAL A 242 -5.14 4.42 -1.75
CA VAL A 242 -3.70 4.23 -1.97
C VAL A 242 -3.44 3.24 -3.10
N ASN A 243 -2.45 3.56 -3.93
CA ASN A 243 -1.78 2.61 -4.78
C ASN A 243 -0.29 2.60 -4.46
N TYR A 244 0.21 1.47 -3.95
CA TYR A 244 1.63 1.21 -3.76
C TYR A 244 2.22 0.72 -5.09
N VAL A 245 2.96 1.59 -5.78
CA VAL A 245 3.64 1.22 -7.02
C VAL A 245 5.06 0.76 -6.71
N HIS A 246 5.42 -0.41 -7.22
CA HIS A 246 6.78 -0.94 -7.19
C HIS A 246 7.48 -0.56 -8.48
N TYR A 247 8.61 0.11 -8.38
CA TYR A 247 9.28 0.71 -9.53
C TYR A 247 10.81 0.64 -9.44
N TYR A 248 11.48 0.87 -10.56
CA TYR A 248 12.92 1.11 -10.61
C TYR A 248 13.27 2.18 -11.66
N PRO A 249 14.41 2.89 -11.56
CA PRO A 249 15.33 2.91 -10.41
C PRO A 249 14.69 3.62 -9.21
N ARG A 250 15.08 3.23 -7.98
CA ARG A 250 14.63 3.87 -6.74
C ARG A 250 14.93 5.37 -6.75
N THR A 251 13.97 6.16 -6.27
CA THR A 251 14.14 7.60 -6.04
C THR A 251 13.92 7.94 -4.57
N GLN A 252 14.09 9.21 -4.20
CA GLN A 252 13.73 9.72 -2.87
C GLN A 252 12.22 9.99 -2.71
N LEU A 253 11.43 9.90 -3.80
CA LEU A 253 9.99 10.08 -3.76
C LEU A 253 9.32 8.80 -3.27
N GLU A 254 8.92 8.81 -2.00
CA GLU A 254 8.16 7.72 -1.37
C GLU A 254 6.66 8.03 -1.27
N LEU A 255 6.31 9.30 -1.08
CA LEU A 255 4.92 9.76 -0.94
C LEU A 255 4.60 10.77 -2.04
N CYS A 256 3.76 10.40 -3.00
CA CYS A 256 3.23 11.33 -3.99
C CYS A 256 1.70 11.37 -3.91
N LYS A 257 1.21 12.20 -2.99
CA LYS A 257 -0.18 12.25 -2.57
C LYS A 257 -0.71 13.67 -2.58
N SER A 258 -2.03 13.79 -2.66
CA SER A 258 -2.72 15.08 -2.55
C SER A 258 -3.85 15.02 -1.53
N ALA A 259 -4.31 16.20 -1.12
CA ALA A 259 -5.58 16.40 -0.43
C ALA A 259 -6.16 17.73 -0.89
N VAL A 260 -7.45 17.93 -0.65
CA VAL A 260 -8.09 19.23 -0.86
C VAL A 260 -7.53 20.26 0.12
N ASP A 261 -7.41 21.50 -0.34
CA ASP A 261 -6.96 22.61 0.49
C ASP A 261 -8.02 22.94 1.57
N PRO A 262 -7.63 23.06 2.86
CA PRO A 262 -8.57 23.32 3.95
C PRO A 262 -9.39 24.61 3.80
N GLY A 263 -8.85 25.62 3.13
CA GLY A 263 -9.52 26.91 2.90
C GLY A 263 -10.73 26.81 1.97
N PHE A 264 -10.78 25.80 1.10
CA PHE A 264 -11.92 25.54 0.22
C PHE A 264 -13.03 24.73 0.90
N LEU A 265 -12.73 23.99 1.97
CA LEU A 265 -13.70 23.19 2.73
C LEU A 265 -14.45 23.95 3.83
N ARG A 266 -13.92 25.11 4.26
CA ARG A 266 -14.45 25.89 5.40
C ARG A 266 -15.53 26.92 5.00
N LYS A 267 -15.99 26.91 3.75
CA LYS A 267 -17.06 27.81 3.26
C LYS A 267 -18.38 27.08 3.19
#